data_AF-A0A4R6FN16-F1
#
_entry.id   AF-A0A4R6FN16-F1
#
_cell.length_a   1.000
_cell.length_b   1.000
_cell.length_c   1.000
_cell.angle_alpha   90.00
_cell.angle_beta   90.00
_cell.angle_gamma   90.00
#
_symmetry.space_group_name_H-M   'P 1'
#
loop_
_entity.id
_entity.type
_entity.pdbx_description
1 polymer ?
#
loop_
_entity_poly.entity_id
_entity_poly.type
_entity_poly.pdbx_seq_one_letter_code
_entity_poly.pdbx_strand_id
1 'polypeptide(L)'
;MLNACEVRARCRSCEATRPIDVAALARRVGEDYSLLHRRCRCRLTPGCNGWNVFDYSTGCWWYHLYDDADDIRWDAIDRRRMQH
;
A
#
# COMPACT_ATOMS: atom_id res chain seq x y z
N MET A 1 -22.06 -0.10 16.92
CA MET A 1 -20.79 0.58 16.62
C MET A 1 -20.27 -0.03 15.34
N LEU A 2 -20.30 0.68 14.21
CA LEU A 2 -19.64 0.20 12.99
C LEU A 2 -18.14 0.18 13.29
N ASN A 3 -17.52 -1.00 13.29
CA ASN A 3 -16.08 -1.12 13.45
C ASN A 3 -15.44 -0.29 12.32
N ALA A 4 -14.64 0.72 12.69
CA ALA A 4 -13.94 1.54 11.72
C ALA A 4 -13.00 0.65 10.90
N CYS A 5 -13.12 0.71 9.58
CA CYS A 5 -12.26 -0.03 8.67
C CYS A 5 -10.88 0.64 8.70
N GLU A 6 -9.88 -0.03 9.28
CA GLU A 6 -8.52 0.51 9.35
C GLU A 6 -7.80 0.31 8.01
N VAL A 7 -6.99 1.28 7.60
CA VAL A 7 -6.16 1.18 6.41
C VAL A 7 -4.70 1.38 6.80
N ARG A 8 -3.79 0.62 6.20
CA ARG A 8 -2.34 0.76 6.43
C ARG A 8 -1.54 0.73 5.14
N ALA A 9 -0.37 1.35 5.17
CA ALA A 9 0.71 1.06 4.23
C ALA A 9 1.58 -0.06 4.79
N ARG A 10 2.04 -0.97 3.93
CA ARG A 10 3.01 -2.04 4.25
C ARG A 10 4.09 -2.08 3.18
N CYS A 11 5.35 -2.02 3.58
CA CYS A 11 6.46 -2.20 2.64
C CYS A 11 6.66 -3.69 2.35
N ARG A 12 6.74 -4.09 1.07
CA ARG A 12 7.03 -5.49 0.67
C ARG A 12 8.50 -5.89 0.85
N SER A 13 9.39 -4.95 1.21
CA SER A 13 10.84 -5.22 1.34
C SER A 13 11.37 -5.11 2.75
N CYS A 14 11.00 -4.06 3.50
CA CYS A 14 11.41 -3.90 4.89
C CYS A 14 10.31 -4.27 5.89
N GLU A 15 9.14 -4.69 5.40
CA GLU A 15 7.99 -5.15 6.19
C GLU A 15 7.38 -4.14 7.16
N ALA A 16 7.96 -2.93 7.24
CA ALA A 16 7.42 -1.84 8.03
C ALA A 16 5.97 -1.54 7.61
N THR A 17 5.13 -1.30 8.62
CA THR A 17 3.74 -0.91 8.43
C THR A 17 3.47 0.44 9.07
N ARG A 18 2.49 1.18 8.53
CA ARG A 18 2.00 2.41 9.16
C ARG A 18 0.50 2.61 8.89
N PRO A 19 -0.31 2.90 9.91
CA PRO A 19 -1.70 3.30 9.71
C PRO A 19 -1.81 4.52 8.81
N ILE A 20 -2.87 4.57 7.99
CA ILE A 20 -3.20 5.68 7.12
C ILE A 20 -4.43 6.38 7.68
N ASP A 21 -4.29 7.68 7.97
CA ASP A 21 -5.44 8.55 8.17
C ASP A 21 -6.06 8.86 6.80
N VAL A 22 -7.13 8.14 6.47
CA VAL A 22 -7.85 8.27 5.18
C VAL A 22 -8.46 9.66 5.03
N ALA A 23 -8.94 10.27 6.12
CA ALA A 23 -9.51 11.61 6.07
C ALA A 23 -8.44 12.66 5.78
N ALA A 24 -7.26 12.56 6.42
CA ALA A 24 -6.13 13.43 6.10
C ALA A 24 -5.61 13.20 4.68
N LEU A 25 -5.60 11.97 4.18
CA LEU A 25 -5.24 11.68 2.80
C LEU A 25 -6.23 12.33 1.83
N ALA A 26 -7.53 12.11 1.99
CA ALA A 26 -8.57 12.69 1.14
C ALA A 26 -8.49 14.22 1.09
N ARG A 27 -8.27 14.88 2.23
CA ARG A 27 -8.04 16.35 2.27
C ARG A 27 -6.85 16.81 1.45
N ARG A 28 -5.83 15.96 1.28
CA ARG A 28 -4.59 16.30 0.56
C ARG A 28 -4.65 16.00 -0.93
N VAL A 29 -5.31 14.92 -1.33
CA VAL A 29 -5.26 14.42 -2.73
C VAL A 29 -6.64 14.37 -3.41
N GLY A 30 -7.71 14.73 -2.72
CA GLY A 30 -9.10 14.64 -3.19
C GLY A 30 -9.80 13.35 -2.75
N GLU A 31 -11.12 13.40 -2.64
CA GLU A 31 -11.97 12.27 -2.23
C GLU A 31 -12.00 11.15 -3.29
N ASP A 32 -11.78 11.49 -4.56
CA ASP A 32 -11.71 10.52 -5.67
C ASP A 32 -10.40 9.72 -5.71
N TYR A 33 -9.45 10.03 -4.83
CA TYR A 33 -8.18 9.32 -4.79
C TYR A 33 -8.35 7.92 -4.19
N SER A 34 -8.24 6.90 -5.04
CA SER A 34 -8.28 5.49 -4.64
C SER A 34 -6.91 4.93 -4.28
N LEU A 35 -6.84 4.14 -3.19
CA LEU A 35 -5.69 3.31 -2.83
C LEU A 35 -5.70 1.92 -3.51
N LEU A 36 -6.82 1.54 -4.13
CA LEU A 36 -6.95 0.27 -4.85
C LEU A 36 -6.01 0.22 -6.05
N HIS A 37 -5.38 -0.94 -6.26
CA HIS A 37 -4.49 -1.21 -7.40
C HIS A 37 -3.31 -0.21 -7.48
N ARG A 38 -2.90 0.35 -6.33
CA ARG A 38 -1.80 1.30 -6.22
C ARG A 38 -0.69 0.81 -5.31
N ARG A 39 0.53 1.24 -5.65
CA ARG A 39 1.72 1.13 -4.80
C ARG A 39 2.56 2.39 -4.92
N CYS A 40 3.40 2.65 -3.92
CA CYS A 40 4.35 3.77 -3.96
C CYS A 40 5.72 3.37 -3.40
N ARG A 41 6.78 4.18 -3.64
CA ARG A 41 8.11 3.90 -3.07
C ARG A 41 8.06 3.94 -1.55
N CYS A 42 8.81 3.05 -0.90
CA CYS A 42 8.89 3.02 0.55
C CYS A 42 9.36 4.38 1.09
N ARG A 43 8.54 4.95 1.98
CA ARG A 43 8.87 6.14 2.77
C ARG A 43 8.67 5.88 4.27
N LEU A 44 8.52 4.61 4.65
CA LEU A 44 8.35 4.20 6.05
C LEU A 44 9.71 4.05 6.74
N THR A 45 10.68 3.49 6.03
CA THR A 45 12.04 3.29 6.53
C THR A 45 13.02 4.10 5.68
N PRO A 46 13.83 5.00 6.27
CA PRO A 46 14.87 5.72 5.56
C PRO A 46 15.81 4.77 4.80
N GLY A 47 16.14 5.10 3.55
CA GLY A 47 17.02 4.28 2.71
C GLY A 47 16.37 3.02 2.12
N CYS A 48 15.14 2.67 2.48
CA CYS A 48 14.47 1.52 1.91
C CYS A 48 14.06 1.78 0.45
N ASN A 49 14.57 0.92 -0.44
CA ASN A 49 14.22 0.93 -1.85
C ASN A 49 13.07 -0.03 -2.20
N GLY A 50 12.21 -0.34 -1.23
CA GLY A 50 11.04 -1.19 -1.43
C GLY A 50 9.83 -0.45 -2.00
N TRP A 51 8.73 -1.19 -2.12
CA TRP A 51 7.42 -0.68 -2.50
C TRP A 51 6.43 -0.86 -1.36
N ASN A 52 5.70 0.20 -1.04
CA ASN A 52 4.54 0.17 -0.16
C ASN A 52 3.31 -0.24 -0.96
N VAL A 53 2.61 -1.25 -0.45
CA VAL A 53 1.25 -1.63 -0.81
C VAL A 53 0.30 -1.24 0.32
N PHE A 54 -1.01 -1.31 0.06
CA PHE A 54 -2.02 -0.90 1.02
C PHE A 54 -2.91 -2.08 1.39
N ASP A 55 -3.25 -2.17 2.66
CA ASP A 55 -4.16 -3.17 3.19
C ASP A 55 -5.30 -2.48 3.96
N TYR A 56 -6.49 -3.08 3.98
CA TYR A 56 -7.59 -2.68 4.86
C TYR A 56 -7.94 -3.80 5.85
N SER A 57 -8.51 -3.43 7.00
CA SER A 57 -8.91 -4.37 8.06
C SER A 57 -10.42 -4.38 8.27
N THR A 58 -10.99 -5.58 8.39
CA THR A 58 -12.38 -5.77 8.87
C THR A 58 -12.40 -6.16 10.36
N GLY A 59 -11.41 -5.73 11.14
CA GLY A 59 -11.23 -6.08 12.55
C GLY A 59 -10.21 -7.20 12.73
N CYS A 60 -10.57 -8.43 12.34
CA CYS A 60 -9.73 -9.61 12.58
C CYS A 60 -8.70 -9.91 11.48
N TRP A 61 -8.92 -9.39 10.26
CA TRP A 61 -8.14 -9.78 9.08
C TRP A 61 -7.76 -8.56 8.25
N TRP A 62 -6.54 -8.60 7.72
CA TRP A 62 -6.03 -7.64 6.75
C TRP A 62 -6.20 -8.18 5.34
N TYR A 63 -6.77 -7.37 4.46
CA TYR A 63 -6.99 -7.67 3.05
C TYR A 63 -6.20 -6.70 2.19
N HIS A 64 -5.61 -7.21 1.11
CA HIS A 64 -4.85 -6.42 0.16
C HIS A 64 -5.78 -5.52 -0.66
N LEU A 65 -5.37 -4.26 -0.87
CA LEU A 65 -6.03 -3.33 -1.79
C LEU A 65 -5.46 -3.46 -3.22
N TYR A 66 -5.01 -4.66 -3.59
CA TYR A 66 -4.53 -5.03 -4.92
C TYR A 66 -4.85 -6.51 -5.15
N ASP A 67 -4.85 -6.95 -6.40
CA ASP A 67 -5.10 -8.34 -6.78
C ASP A 67 -3.82 -9.03 -7.28
N ASP A 68 -3.94 -10.32 -7.58
CA ASP A 68 -2.82 -11.12 -8.08
C ASP A 68 -2.29 -10.58 -9.43
N ALA A 69 -3.15 -9.99 -10.26
CA ALA A 69 -2.75 -9.45 -11.55
C ALA A 69 -1.84 -8.22 -11.37
N ASP A 70 -2.13 -7.36 -10.40
CA ASP A 70 -1.24 -6.28 -10.00
C ASP A 70 0.08 -6.78 -9.45
N ASP A 71 0.04 -7.79 -8.57
CA ASP A 71 1.24 -8.34 -7.94
C ASP A 71 2.20 -8.90 -9.00
N ILE A 72 1.68 -9.74 -9.91
CA ILE A 72 2.43 -10.31 -11.04
C ILE A 72 3.01 -9.20 -11.93
N ARG A 73 2.19 -8.19 -12.28
CA ARG A 73 2.60 -7.08 -13.15
C ARG A 73 3.73 -6.27 -12.50
N TRP A 74 3.60 -5.97 -11.22
CA TRP A 74 4.57 -5.23 -10.45
C TRP A 74 5.90 -5.94 -10.30
N ASP A 75 5.85 -7.25 -10.06
CA ASP A 75 7.04 -8.08 -9.96
C ASP A 75 7.76 -8.21 -11.30
N ALA A 76 7.02 -8.28 -12.42
CA ALA A 76 7.60 -8.25 -13.75
C ALA A 76 8.32 -6.91 -14.04
N ILE A 77 7.71 -5.78 -13.64
CA ILE A 77 8.32 -4.45 -13.76
C ILE A 77 9.58 -4.34 -12.91
N ASP A 78 9.52 -4.80 -11.65
CA ASP A 78 10.64 -4.69 -10.72
C ASP A 78 11.82 -5.56 -11.16
N ARG A 79 11.56 -6.79 -11.67
CA ARG A 79 12.60 -7.65 -12.25
C ARG A 79 13.30 -7.02 -13.45
N ARG A 80 12.55 -6.34 -14.33
CA ARG A 80 13.14 -5.62 -15.48
C ARG A 80 14.05 -4.48 -15.02
N ARG A 81 13.68 -3.77 -13.94
CA ARG A 81 14.47 -2.67 -13.39
C ARG A 81 15.77 -3.10 -12.71
N MET A 82 15.89 -4.36 -12.28
CA MET A 82 17.14 -4.89 -11.68
C MET A 82 18.17 -5.33 -12.72
N GLN A 83 17.78 -5.46 -13.99
CA GLN A 83 18.66 -5.91 -15.08
C GLN A 83 19.37 -4.76 -15.80
N HIS A 84 19.08 -3.52 -15.41
CA HIS A 84 19.67 -2.28 -15.92
C HIS A 84 20.31 -1.51 -14.77
#